data_AF-A0A1Y4TQN1-F1
#
_entry.id   AF-A0A1Y4TQN1-F1
#
_cell.length_a   1.000
_cell.length_b   1.000
_cell.length_c   1.000
_cell.angle_alpha   90.00
_cell.angle_beta   90.00
_cell.angle_gamma   90.00
#
_symmetry.space_group_name_H-M   'P 1'
#
loop_
_entity.id
_entity.type
_entity.pdbx_description
1 polymer ?
#
loop_
_entity_poly.entity_id
_entity_poly.type
_entity_poly.pdbx_seq_one_letter_code
_entity_poly.pdbx_strand_id
1 'polypeptide(L)' 'MKKLDRINELVDELNELKLGCMAASLDALYHSETFDELDAVSLLEQVIGPEYQNKTSQRFQNRLKRAHLSGSSK' A
#
# COMPACT_ATOMS: atom_id res chain seq x y z
N MET A 1 -19.16 -4.28 -17.32
CA MET A 1 -18.08 -4.74 -16.42
C MET A 1 -18.55 -4.53 -14.99
N LYS A 2 -18.46 -5.53 -14.11
CA LYS A 2 -18.85 -5.33 -12.71
C LYS A 2 -17.75 -4.54 -12.00
N LYS A 3 -18.13 -3.75 -11.00
CA LYS A 3 -17.20 -2.93 -10.19
C LYS A 3 -16.09 -3.77 -9.56
N LEU A 4 -16.43 -4.98 -9.10
CA LEU A 4 -15.50 -5.97 -8.56
C LEU A 4 -14.48 -6.45 -9.60
N ASP A 5 -14.90 -6.70 -10.84
CA ASP A 5 -13.99 -7.15 -11.91
C ASP A 5 -12.89 -6.10 -12.16
N ARG A 6 -13.26 -4.81 -12.17
CA ARG A 6 -12.30 -3.72 -12.34
C ARG A 6 -11.32 -3.61 -11.17
N ILE A 7 -11.77 -3.87 -9.96
CA ILE A 7 -10.92 -3.77 -8.76
C ILE A 7 -9.93 -4.92 -8.71
N ASN A 8 -10.35 -6.13 -9.09
CA ASN A 8 -9.44 -7.27 -9.21
C ASN A 8 -8.34 -6.99 -10.25
N GLU A 9 -8.68 -6.45 -11.42
CA GLU A 9 -7.68 -6.02 -12.41
C GLU A 9 -6.70 -4.99 -11.83
N LEU A 10 -7.19 -3.99 -11.11
CA LEU A 10 -6.33 -2.97 -10.50
C LEU A 10 -5.43 -3.56 -9.41
N VAL A 11 -5.92 -4.49 -8.60
CA VAL A 11 -5.12 -5.21 -7.60
C VAL A 11 -4.01 -6.02 -8.27
N ASP A 12 -4.31 -6.70 -9.38
CA ASP A 12 -3.33 -7.44 -10.16
C ASP A 12 -2.27 -6.52 -10.78
N GLU A 13 -2.68 -5.42 -11.43
CA GLU A 13 -1.77 -4.39 -11.97
C GLU A 13 -0.84 -3.81 -10.88
N LEU A 14 -1.38 -3.52 -9.68
CA LEU A 14 -0.59 -3.02 -8.55
C LEU A 14 0.42 -4.05 -8.05
N ASN A 15 0.04 -5.33 -8.01
CA ASN A 15 0.93 -6.43 -7.63
C ASN A 15 2.06 -6.61 -8.66
N GLU A 16 1.77 -6.53 -9.96
CA GLU A 16 2.79 -6.57 -11.02
C GLU A 16 3.82 -5.43 -10.88
N LEU A 17 3.36 -4.24 -10.49
CA LEU A 17 4.22 -3.08 -10.23
C LEU A 17 4.95 -3.14 -8.88
N LYS A 18 4.81 -4.24 -8.13
CA LYS A 18 5.36 -4.42 -6.78
C LYS A 18 4.87 -3.36 -5.77
N LEU A 19 3.64 -2.90 -5.93
CA LEU A 19 2.94 -2.00 -5.00
C LEU A 19 2.02 -2.82 -4.09
N GLY A 20 2.58 -3.82 -3.41
CA GLY A 20 1.80 -4.83 -2.70
C GLY A 20 1.02 -4.29 -1.49
N CYS A 21 1.48 -3.22 -0.83
CA CYS A 21 0.69 -2.61 0.24
C CYS A 21 -0.49 -1.84 -0.33
N MET A 22 -0.29 -1.16 -1.46
CA MET A 22 -1.36 -0.48 -2.19
C MET A 22 -2.45 -1.47 -2.64
N ALA A 23 -2.04 -2.61 -3.21
CA ALA A 23 -2.93 -3.67 -3.67
C ALA A 23 -3.76 -4.24 -2.49
N ALA A 24 -3.11 -4.56 -1.37
CA ALA A 24 -3.78 -5.06 -0.18
C ALA A 24 -4.77 -4.04 0.42
N SER A 25 -4.42 -2.75 0.42
CA SER A 25 -5.31 -1.69 0.90
C SER A 25 -6.53 -1.51 0.00
N LEU A 26 -6.36 -1.57 -1.32
CA LEU A 26 -7.46 -1.47 -2.27
C LEU A 26 -8.43 -2.66 -2.14
N ASP A 27 -7.90 -3.88 -1.99
CA ASP A 27 -8.71 -5.09 -1.78
C ASP A 27 -9.50 -5.01 -0.46
N ALA A 28 -8.85 -4.64 0.64
CA ALA A 28 -9.49 -4.50 1.95
C ALA A 28 -10.55 -3.40 1.96
N LEU A 29 -10.30 -2.27 1.29
CA LEU A 29 -11.26 -1.18 1.14
C LEU A 29 -12.49 -1.62 0.36
N TYR A 30 -12.33 -2.34 -0.74
CA TYR A 30 -13.49 -2.75 -1.53
C TYR A 30 -14.40 -3.76 -0.81
N HIS A 31 -13.81 -4.57 0.08
CA HIS A 31 -14.55 -5.48 0.94
C HIS A 31 -15.13 -4.80 2.19
N SER A 32 -14.87 -3.51 2.43
CA SER A 32 -15.44 -2.76 3.54
C SER A 32 -16.82 -2.20 3.20
N GLU A 33 -17.69 -2.12 4.20
CA GLU A 33 -19.02 -1.50 4.06
C GLU A 33 -18.94 0.02 3.80
N THR A 34 -17.80 0.64 4.09
CA THR A 34 -17.55 2.08 3.96
C THR A 34 -17.06 2.50 2.57
N PHE A 35 -16.83 1.55 1.65
CA PHE A 35 -16.26 1.86 0.34
C PHE A 35 -17.10 2.89 -0.44
N ASP A 36 -18.42 2.75 -0.40
CA ASP A 36 -19.34 3.65 -1.12
C ASP A 36 -19.55 4.99 -0.40
N GLU A 37 -19.11 5.10 0.86
CA GLU A 37 -19.23 6.32 1.69
C GLU A 37 -17.99 7.22 1.61
N LEU A 38 -16.86 6.67 1.14
CA LEU A 38 -15.59 7.40 1.06
C LEU A 38 -15.57 8.36 -0.13
N ASP A 39 -15.14 9.59 0.13
CA ASP A 39 -14.83 10.53 -0.94
C ASP A 39 -13.54 10.12 -1.68
N ALA A 40 -13.39 10.61 -2.90
CA ALA A 40 -12.29 10.23 -3.78
C ALA A 40 -10.90 10.55 -3.20
N VAL A 41 -10.76 11.62 -2.41
CA VAL A 41 -9.46 12.00 -1.82
C VAL A 41 -9.13 11.06 -0.66
N SER A 42 -10.09 10.78 0.22
CA SER A 42 -9.90 9.81 1.31
C SER A 42 -9.58 8.40 0.79
N LEU A 43 -10.20 7.99 -0.32
CA LEU A 43 -9.93 6.70 -0.95
C LEU A 43 -8.48 6.64 -1.48
N LEU A 44 -8.01 7.70 -2.14
CA LEU A 44 -6.62 7.81 -2.57
C LEU A 44 -5.65 7.81 -1.38
N GLU A 45 -5.96 8.50 -0.29
CA GLU A 45 -5.12 8.54 0.91
C GLU A 45 -4.97 7.15 1.55
N GLN A 46 -6.07 6.40 1.67
CA GLN A 46 -6.05 5.06 2.26
C GLN A 46 -5.33 4.02 1.39
N VAL A 47 -5.32 4.21 0.07
CA VAL A 47 -4.60 3.33 -0.87
C VAL A 47 -3.11 3.70 -0.96
N ILE A 48 -2.78 5.01 -1.03
CA ILE A 48 -1.40 5.50 -1.22
C ILE A 48 -0.61 5.54 0.08
N GLY A 49 -1.23 5.90 1.20
CA GLY A 49 -0.58 6.08 2.50
C GLY A 49 0.22 4.84 2.95
N PRO A 50 -0.38 3.64 2.98
CA PRO A 50 0.31 2.42 3.41
C PRO A 50 1.52 2.08 2.54
N GLU A 51 1.41 2.23 1.22
CA GLU A 51 2.51 2.00 0.28
C GLU A 51 3.66 2.99 0.49
N TYR A 52 3.32 4.28 0.65
CA TYR A 52 4.31 5.32 0.93
C TYR A 52 5.06 5.07 2.24
N GLN A 53 4.32 4.72 3.31
CA GLN A 53 4.92 4.40 4.61
C GLN A 53 5.83 3.17 4.53
N ASN A 54 5.42 2.12 3.80
CA ASN A 54 6.25 0.93 3.61
C ASN A 54 7.55 1.28 2.87
N LYS A 55 7.47 1.94 1.71
CA LYS A 55 8.66 2.33 0.93
C LYS A 55 9.58 3.27 1.70
N THR A 56 9.01 4.21 2.43
CA THR A 56 9.77 5.15 3.26
C THR A 56 10.48 4.42 4.40
N SER A 57 9.79 3.53 5.10
CA SER A 57 10.36 2.70 6.18
C SER A 57 11.47 1.79 5.67
N GLN A 58 11.26 1.09 4.54
CA GLN A 58 12.30 0.29 3.90
C GLN A 58 13.51 1.13 3.51
N ARG A 59 13.30 2.33 2.95
CA ARG A 59 14.39 3.25 2.62
C ARG A 59 15.18 3.66 3.85
N PHE A 60 14.51 3.97 4.96
CA PHE A 60 15.17 4.30 6.22
C PHE A 60 15.95 3.10 6.79
N GLN A 61 15.36 1.91 6.84
CA GLN A 61 16.03 0.69 7.30
C GLN A 61 17.24 0.34 6.43
N ASN A 62 17.13 0.47 5.10
CA ASN A 62 18.23 0.22 4.18
C ASN A 62 19.38 1.23 4.38
N ARG A 63 19.08 2.49 4.71
CA ARG A 63 20.09 3.49 5.07
C ARG A 63 20.79 3.12 6.39
N LEU A 64 20.05 2.70 7.41
CA LEU A 64 20.62 2.25 8.69
C LEU A 64 21.52 1.02 8.51
N LYS A 65 21.08 0.03 7.73
CA LYS A 65 21.88 -1.16 7.39
C LYS A 65 23.19 -0.78 6.69
N ARG A 66 23.13 0.07 5.67
CA ARG A 66 24.32 0.55 4.95
C ARG A 66 25.28 1.36 5.80
N ALA A 67 24.75 2.10 6.78
CA ALA A 67 25.57 2.84 7.73
C ALA A 67 26.13 1.97 8.86
N HIS A 68 25.89 0.64 8.85
CA HIS A 68 26.19 -0.27 9.96
C HIS A 68 25.55 0.12 11.30
N LEU A 69 24.50 0.95 11.24
CA LEU A 69 23.73 1.40 12.40
C LEU A 69 22.56 0.46 12.72
N SER A 70 22.31 -0.56 11.89
CA SER A 70 21.37 -1.64 12.20
C SER A 70 22.02 -2.64 13.17
N GLY A 71 22.15 -2.25 14.43
CA GLY A 71 22.72 -3.09 15.48
C GLY A 71 23.97 -2.48 16.11
N SER A 72 23.78 -1.48 16.95
CA SER A 72 24.61 -1.33 18.14
C SER A 72 23.76 -1.72 19.34
N SER A 73 23.49 -3.02 19.46
CA SER A 73 23.22 -3.63 20.75
C SER A 73 24.43 -4.51 21.04
N LYS A 74 25.32 -4.01 21.89
CA LYS A 74 26.34 -4.79 22.57
C LYS A 74 26.07 -4.67 24.05
#